data_AF-A0A0S3JU26-F1
#
_entry.id   AF-A0A0S3JU26-F1
#
_cell.length_a   1.000
_cell.length_b   1.000
_cell.length_c   1.000
_cell.angle_alpha   90.00
_cell.angle_beta   90.00
_cell.angle_gamma   90.00
#
_symmetry.space_group_name_H-M   'P 1'
#
loop_
_entity.id
_entity.type
_entity.pdbx_description
1 polymer ?
#
loop_
_entity_poly.entity_id
_entity_poly.type
_entity_poly.pdbx_seq_one_letter_code
_entity_poly.pdbx_strand_id
1 'polypeptide(L)'
;MTPLIIPKVDAESIALSNQLCAKQCHFQGTDGQSVSITVAQIPSFEGFRLTTLIGGQTLQVDFSRAQLQHWLKSTLNATAFESLPNSLQLALLSSQIEPHSEAIKALFGQLPILSQLQPLEASQAQEHTLMLTLNKPNGSLCLWVSEGSDVLLDALPNSAALQARHLALPVWLSLGRTHLTLSEFNSLELGDVIFFDDGYIAKQQAIFQVSNQNLWRCQLDDQTLHIMEKETNMNDVNTSEMLTDHQQLPVELTFDIGHQTITLEQLNQLQPGYVFELNQPVSKPVTLRANGKIIGECELVNVNEHLGVRVLELFGGTQEPA
;
A
#
# COMPACT_ATOMS: atom_id res chain seq x y z
N MET A 1 18.28 -34.05 1.96
CA MET A 1 17.46 -32.83 1.92
C MET A 1 17.12 -32.46 3.35
N THR A 2 17.75 -31.43 3.91
CA THR A 2 17.41 -30.88 5.22
C THR A 2 16.03 -30.24 5.10
N PRO A 3 15.04 -30.63 5.92
CA PRO A 3 13.70 -30.05 5.83
C PRO A 3 13.78 -28.55 6.13
N LEU A 4 13.06 -27.76 5.34
CA LEU A 4 12.91 -26.32 5.57
C LEU A 4 12.21 -26.13 6.92
N ILE A 5 12.95 -25.67 7.94
CA ILE A 5 12.38 -25.37 9.25
C ILE A 5 11.65 -24.03 9.13
N ILE A 6 10.34 -24.07 8.96
CA ILE A 6 9.49 -22.88 8.98
C ILE A 6 9.22 -22.56 10.45
N PRO A 7 9.65 -21.38 10.96
CA PRO A 7 9.42 -21.01 12.35
C PRO A 7 7.91 -20.90 12.62
N LYS A 8 7.44 -21.51 13.71
CA LYS A 8 6.08 -21.30 14.19
C LYS A 8 6.01 -19.91 14.80
N VAL A 9 5.17 -19.05 14.22
CA VAL A 9 4.79 -17.76 14.79
C VAL A 9 3.43 -17.96 15.43
N ASP A 10 3.25 -17.50 16.66
CA ASP A 10 1.96 -17.57 17.36
C ASP A 10 0.95 -16.57 16.77
N ALA A 11 -0.34 -16.84 16.99
CA ALA A 11 -1.42 -16.05 16.40
C ALA A 11 -1.53 -14.62 16.97
N GLU A 12 -1.13 -14.41 18.23
CA GLU A 12 -1.21 -13.12 18.93
C GLU A 12 -0.13 -12.15 18.42
N SER A 13 1.08 -12.67 18.17
CA SER A 13 2.20 -12.01 17.49
C SER A 13 1.82 -11.52 16.11
N ILE A 14 1.15 -12.37 15.33
CA ILE A 14 0.69 -12.02 13.98
C ILE A 14 -0.37 -10.92 14.05
N ALA A 15 -1.32 -11.01 14.99
CA ALA A 15 -2.37 -10.00 15.12
C ALA A 15 -1.79 -8.61 15.44
N LEU A 16 -0.91 -8.53 16.44
CA LEU A 16 -0.26 -7.28 16.84
C LEU A 16 0.67 -6.73 15.73
N SER A 17 1.46 -7.61 15.10
CA SER A 17 2.34 -7.23 13.99
C SER A 17 1.54 -6.72 12.78
N ASN A 18 0.44 -7.39 12.42
CA ASN A 18 -0.44 -6.94 11.33
C ASN A 18 -1.08 -5.58 11.62
N GLN A 19 -1.54 -5.37 12.86
CA GLN A 19 -2.05 -4.07 13.29
C GLN A 19 -0.97 -3.00 13.15
N LEU A 20 0.26 -3.27 13.60
CA LEU A 20 1.38 -2.33 13.50
C LEU A 20 1.82 -2.08 12.03
N CYS A 21 1.78 -3.08 11.16
CA CYS A 21 2.08 -2.94 9.73
C CYS A 21 1.13 -1.97 9.00
N ALA A 22 -0.12 -1.87 9.46
CA ALA A 22 -1.07 -0.89 8.93
C ALA A 22 -0.75 0.55 9.38
N LYS A 23 0.18 0.74 10.32
CA LYS A 23 0.49 2.01 10.99
C LYS A 23 1.83 2.60 10.57
N GLN A 24 1.90 3.93 10.51
CA GLN A 24 3.17 4.63 10.39
C GLN A 24 3.93 4.45 11.70
N CYS A 25 5.09 3.80 11.62
CA CYS A 25 5.87 3.43 12.80
C CYS A 25 7.26 4.06 12.82
N HIS A 26 7.55 4.99 11.90
CA HIS A 26 8.83 5.69 11.83
C HIS A 26 8.60 7.20 11.71
N PHE A 27 9.27 7.95 12.58
CA PHE A 27 9.14 9.39 12.71
C PHE A 27 10.53 10.01 12.79
N GLN A 28 10.74 11.06 11.99
CA GLN A 28 11.97 11.85 12.04
C GLN A 28 11.77 13.01 13.00
N GLY A 29 12.73 13.23 13.90
CA GLY A 29 12.82 14.40 14.77
C GLY A 29 13.80 15.43 14.23
N THR A 30 14.19 16.38 15.08
CA THR A 30 15.24 17.36 14.75
C THR A 30 16.63 16.77 14.89
N ASP A 31 17.63 17.37 14.24
CA ASP A 31 19.06 17.07 14.41
C ASP A 31 19.46 15.59 14.22
N GLY A 32 18.81 14.90 13.29
CA GLY A 32 19.09 13.50 12.97
C GLY A 32 18.59 12.50 14.01
N GLN A 33 17.74 12.95 14.94
CA GLN A 33 17.06 12.06 15.88
C GLN A 33 15.84 11.40 15.20
N SER A 34 15.50 10.18 15.61
CA SER A 34 14.30 9.49 15.09
C SER A 34 13.66 8.62 16.14
N VAL A 35 12.37 8.33 15.93
CA VAL A 35 11.60 7.40 16.75
C VAL A 35 11.06 6.32 15.83
N SER A 36 11.29 5.05 16.19
CA SER A 36 10.66 3.92 15.54
C SER A 36 9.89 3.06 16.52
N ILE A 37 8.85 2.39 16.04
CA ILE A 37 8.00 1.49 16.83
C ILE A 37 8.01 0.14 16.15
N THR A 38 8.25 -0.91 16.92
CA THR A 38 8.34 -2.30 16.43
C THR A 38 7.68 -3.24 17.43
N VAL A 39 7.34 -4.45 17.00
CA VAL A 39 6.98 -5.53 17.93
C VAL A 39 8.26 -6.26 18.33
N ALA A 40 8.50 -6.38 19.64
CA ALA A 40 9.65 -7.09 20.18
C ALA A 40 9.30 -7.81 21.48
N GLN A 41 10.19 -8.68 21.94
CA GLN A 41 10.13 -9.27 23.28
C GLN A 41 10.82 -8.34 24.28
N ILE A 42 10.28 -8.25 25.51
CA ILE A 42 10.99 -7.60 26.63
C ILE A 42 12.16 -8.49 27.05
N PRO A 43 13.43 -8.04 26.91
CA PRO A 43 14.56 -8.79 27.43
C PRO A 43 14.59 -8.72 28.95
N SER A 44 15.29 -9.66 29.60
CA SER A 44 15.56 -9.55 31.04
C SER A 44 16.53 -8.40 31.31
N PHE A 45 16.11 -7.40 32.10
CA PHE A 45 16.92 -6.27 32.52
C PHE A 45 16.47 -5.69 33.86
N GLU A 46 17.41 -4.99 34.52
CA GLU A 46 17.10 -4.08 35.63
C GLU A 46 16.96 -2.65 35.10
N GLY A 47 16.02 -1.89 35.66
CA GLY A 47 15.57 -0.67 35.00
C GLY A 47 14.62 0.17 35.81
N PHE A 48 13.72 0.81 35.07
CA PHE A 48 12.65 1.62 35.61
C PHE A 48 11.34 1.31 34.88
N ARG A 49 10.24 1.49 35.59
CA ARG A 49 8.89 1.58 35.05
C ARG A 49 8.40 3.00 35.17
N LEU A 50 8.00 3.58 34.04
CA LEU A 50 7.48 4.92 33.93
C LEU A 50 5.99 4.86 33.61
N THR A 51 5.18 5.40 34.51
CA THR A 51 3.77 5.66 34.27
C THR A 51 3.62 6.97 33.52
N THR A 52 3.09 6.90 32.31
CA THR A 52 2.81 8.04 31.46
C THR A 52 1.33 8.16 31.14
N LEU A 53 0.82 9.39 31.10
CA LEU A 53 -0.57 9.69 30.82
C LEU A 53 -0.73 10.39 29.47
N ILE A 54 -1.64 9.88 28.65
CA ILE A 54 -1.96 10.42 27.33
C ILE A 54 -3.48 10.40 27.16
N GLY A 55 -4.12 11.56 26.99
CA GLY A 55 -5.57 11.61 26.73
C GLY A 55 -6.42 11.08 27.90
N GLY A 56 -5.88 11.06 29.11
CA GLY A 56 -6.53 10.43 30.28
C GLY A 56 -6.34 8.91 30.35
N GLN A 57 -5.67 8.29 29.36
CA GLN A 57 -5.29 6.89 29.38
C GLN A 57 -3.87 6.73 29.94
N THR A 58 -3.60 5.58 30.54
CA THR A 58 -2.32 5.27 31.18
C THR A 58 -1.54 4.27 30.34
N LEU A 59 -0.25 4.55 30.13
CA LEU A 59 0.72 3.60 29.61
C LEU A 59 1.79 3.35 30.66
N GLN A 60 2.21 2.09 30.77
CA GLN A 60 3.42 1.72 31.52
C GLN A 60 4.54 1.44 30.53
N VAL A 61 5.66 2.13 30.73
CA VAL A 61 6.83 2.04 29.85
C VAL A 61 8.04 1.60 30.67
N ASP A 62 8.60 0.45 30.32
CA ASP A 62 9.76 -0.14 30.98
C ASP A 62 11.02 0.14 30.14
N PHE A 63 12.15 0.40 30.80
CA PHE A 63 13.43 0.61 30.11
C PHE A 63 14.64 0.31 30.98
N SER A 64 15.73 -0.07 30.33
CA SER A 64 16.97 -0.50 30.99
C SER A 64 17.73 0.66 31.63
N ARG A 65 18.19 0.42 32.87
CA ARG A 65 19.05 1.36 33.60
C ARG A 65 20.37 1.62 32.87
N ALA A 66 20.98 0.57 32.34
CA ALA A 66 22.27 0.66 31.64
C ALA A 66 22.14 1.50 30.35
N GLN A 67 21.08 1.27 29.56
CA GLN A 67 20.81 2.06 28.36
C GLN A 67 20.51 3.52 28.70
N LEU A 68 19.70 3.78 29.73
CA LEU A 68 19.39 5.13 30.16
C LEU A 68 20.64 5.90 30.61
N GLN A 69 21.52 5.26 31.40
CA GLN A 69 22.75 5.90 31.85
C GLN A 69 23.67 6.24 30.66
N HIS A 70 23.75 5.34 29.66
CA HIS A 70 24.50 5.61 28.44
C HIS A 70 23.87 6.76 27.63
N TRP A 71 22.55 6.76 27.49
CA TRP A 71 21.78 7.80 26.81
C TRP A 71 22.00 9.18 27.47
N LEU A 72 21.97 9.26 28.79
CA LEU A 72 22.10 10.52 29.54
C LEU A 72 23.55 10.95 29.80
N LYS A 73 24.55 10.21 29.30
CA LYS A 73 25.97 10.47 29.60
C LYS A 73 26.43 11.88 29.25
N SER A 74 25.91 12.46 28.17
CA SER A 74 26.23 13.84 27.76
C SER A 74 25.67 14.91 28.70
N THR A 75 24.63 14.58 29.47
CA THR A 75 23.92 15.52 30.34
C THR A 75 24.30 15.34 31.80
N LEU A 76 24.44 14.10 32.27
CA LEU A 76 24.74 13.78 33.68
C LEU A 76 26.23 13.54 33.96
N ASN A 77 27.08 13.50 32.93
CA ASN A 77 28.50 13.17 33.04
C ASN A 77 28.72 11.85 33.84
N ALA A 78 29.24 11.95 35.08
CA ALA A 78 29.50 10.82 35.97
C ALA A 78 28.41 10.61 37.05
N THR A 79 27.39 11.48 37.11
CA THR A 79 26.33 11.39 38.10
C THR A 79 25.38 10.25 37.73
N ALA A 80 25.13 9.35 38.69
CA ALA A 80 24.14 8.29 38.49
C ALA A 80 22.73 8.90 38.47
N PHE A 81 21.92 8.56 37.48
CA PHE A 81 20.55 9.05 37.36
C PHE A 81 19.72 8.82 38.65
N GLU A 82 19.94 7.70 39.32
CA GLU A 82 19.24 7.34 40.56
C GLU A 82 19.57 8.21 41.78
N SER A 83 20.74 8.86 41.77
CA SER A 83 21.13 9.75 42.85
C SER A 83 20.32 11.05 42.86
N LEU A 84 19.61 11.34 41.76
CA LEU A 84 18.76 12.51 41.62
C LEU A 84 17.42 12.31 42.34
N PRO A 85 16.87 13.36 42.96
CA PRO A 85 15.47 13.37 43.39
C PRO A 85 14.50 13.02 42.25
N ASN A 86 13.41 12.31 42.58
CA ASN A 86 12.41 11.85 41.60
C ASN A 86 11.85 12.99 40.72
N SER A 87 11.68 14.20 41.27
CA SER A 87 11.24 15.37 40.49
C SER A 87 12.22 15.76 39.39
N LEU A 88 13.53 15.69 39.67
CA LEU A 88 14.58 15.96 38.69
C LEU A 88 14.74 14.81 37.69
N GLN A 89 14.52 13.57 38.13
CA GLN A 89 14.48 12.41 37.23
C GLN A 89 13.38 12.56 36.17
N LEU A 90 12.15 12.86 36.61
CA LEU A 90 11.02 13.09 35.70
C LEU A 90 11.25 14.30 34.78
N ALA A 91 11.78 15.40 35.31
CA ALA A 91 12.10 16.57 34.50
C ALA A 91 13.16 16.27 33.43
N LEU A 92 14.20 15.49 33.79
CA LEU A 92 15.25 15.10 32.85
C LEU A 92 14.72 14.15 31.78
N LEU A 93 13.88 13.18 32.13
CA LEU A 93 13.22 12.31 31.17
C LEU A 93 12.31 13.13 30.23
N SER A 94 11.54 14.08 30.78
CA SER A 94 10.70 14.97 30.00
C SER A 94 11.51 15.80 29.01
N SER A 95 12.72 16.24 29.37
CA SER A 95 13.60 16.99 28.47
C SER A 95 14.13 16.13 27.31
N GLN A 96 14.21 14.79 27.47
CA GLN A 96 14.59 13.89 26.38
C GLN A 96 13.46 13.69 25.35
N ILE A 97 12.22 14.02 25.72
CA ILE A 97 11.05 13.90 24.84
C ILE A 97 10.92 15.14 23.94
N GLU A 98 11.43 16.29 24.39
CA GLU A 98 11.30 17.59 23.71
C GLU A 98 11.75 17.59 22.23
N PRO A 99 12.88 16.97 21.84
CA PRO A 99 13.29 16.87 20.43
C PRO A 99 12.31 16.10 19.53
N HIS A 100 11.45 15.26 20.13
CA HIS A 100 10.43 14.46 19.46
C HIS A 100 9.02 15.02 19.68
N SER A 101 8.90 16.22 20.25
CA SER A 101 7.62 16.78 20.68
C SER A 101 6.62 16.97 19.54
N GLU A 102 7.07 17.35 18.34
CA GLU A 102 6.20 17.46 17.16
C GLU A 102 5.62 16.10 16.75
N ALA A 103 6.47 15.08 16.62
CA ALA A 103 6.04 13.73 16.27
C ALA A 103 5.04 13.19 17.32
N ILE A 104 5.37 13.34 18.60
CA ILE A 104 4.53 12.85 19.70
C ILE A 104 3.20 13.63 19.78
N LYS A 105 3.21 14.95 19.60
CA LYS A 105 1.96 15.74 19.50
C LYS A 105 1.12 15.35 18.29
N ALA A 106 1.75 15.03 17.15
CA ALA A 106 1.03 14.59 15.97
C ALA A 106 0.33 13.23 16.20
N LEU A 107 0.96 12.34 16.97
CA LEU A 107 0.39 11.04 17.35
C LEU A 107 -0.77 11.18 18.34
N PHE A 108 -0.55 11.93 19.42
CA PHE A 108 -1.44 11.89 20.58
C PHE A 108 -2.30 13.15 20.76
N GLY A 109 -2.13 14.16 19.90
CA GLY A 109 -2.72 15.50 20.03
C GLY A 109 -2.10 16.36 21.15
N GLN A 110 -1.34 15.76 22.06
CA GLN A 110 -0.71 16.41 23.20
C GLN A 110 0.58 15.70 23.62
N LEU A 111 1.37 16.32 24.48
CA LEU A 111 2.54 15.67 25.05
C LEU A 111 2.15 14.73 26.20
N PRO A 112 2.79 13.56 26.31
CA PRO A 112 2.62 12.65 27.43
C PRO A 112 3.03 13.33 28.74
N ILE A 113 2.25 13.09 29.79
CA ILE A 113 2.59 13.53 31.15
C ILE A 113 3.30 12.38 31.86
N LEU A 114 4.56 12.61 32.21
CA LEU A 114 5.35 11.68 33.02
C LEU A 114 4.91 11.78 34.48
N SER A 115 4.15 10.80 34.96
CA SER A 115 3.49 10.88 36.27
C SER A 115 4.32 10.27 37.39
N GLN A 116 4.86 9.08 37.17
CA GLN A 116 5.54 8.33 38.22
C GLN A 116 6.64 7.46 37.64
N LEU A 117 7.80 7.47 38.28
CA LEU A 117 8.93 6.62 37.96
C LEU A 117 9.21 5.68 39.14
N GLN A 118 9.31 4.38 38.88
CA GLN A 118 9.59 3.36 39.88
C GLN A 118 10.79 2.52 39.45
N PRO A 119 11.69 2.13 40.36
CA PRO A 119 12.74 1.17 40.05
C PRO A 119 12.12 -0.21 39.73
N LEU A 120 12.66 -0.86 38.72
CA LEU A 120 12.27 -2.20 38.29
C LEU A 120 13.47 -3.13 38.50
N GLU A 121 13.42 -3.99 39.51
CA GLU A 121 14.54 -4.90 39.82
C GLU A 121 14.73 -5.95 38.74
N ALA A 122 13.66 -6.48 38.16
CA ALA A 122 13.72 -7.37 37.02
C ALA A 122 12.49 -7.18 36.14
N SER A 123 12.71 -7.01 34.83
CA SER A 123 11.63 -7.05 33.86
C SER A 123 11.02 -8.45 33.78
N GLN A 124 9.70 -8.50 33.66
CA GLN A 124 9.01 -9.74 33.34
C GLN A 124 9.09 -9.96 31.84
N ALA A 125 9.59 -11.14 31.43
CA ALA A 125 9.63 -11.51 30.04
C ALA A 125 8.19 -11.56 29.50
N GLN A 126 7.88 -10.63 28.62
CA GLN A 126 6.62 -10.57 27.90
C GLN A 126 6.94 -10.65 26.41
N GLU A 127 6.30 -11.60 25.75
CA GLU A 127 6.34 -11.73 24.30
C GLU A 127 5.35 -10.75 23.69
N HIS A 128 5.61 -10.30 22.46
CA HIS A 128 4.71 -9.45 21.68
C HIS A 128 4.34 -8.12 22.36
N THR A 129 5.34 -7.35 22.75
CA THR A 129 5.13 -5.96 23.22
C THR A 129 5.55 -4.96 22.14
N LEU A 130 5.00 -3.76 22.23
CA LEU A 130 5.46 -2.62 21.43
C LEU A 130 6.74 -2.07 22.04
N MET A 131 7.79 -1.99 21.23
CA MET A 131 9.05 -1.37 21.57
C MET A 131 9.21 -0.07 20.78
N LEU A 132 9.33 1.04 21.48
CA LEU A 132 9.75 2.31 20.93
C LEU A 132 11.27 2.39 21.01
N THR A 133 11.92 2.75 19.91
CA THR A 133 13.35 3.02 19.86
C THR A 133 13.56 4.50 19.57
N LEU A 134 14.12 5.20 20.54
CA LEU A 134 14.59 6.57 20.37
C LEU A 134 16.03 6.51 19.87
N ASN A 135 16.32 7.18 18.75
CA ASN A 135 17.65 7.25 18.17
C ASN A 135 18.13 8.69 18.16
N LYS A 136 19.40 8.87 18.49
CA LYS A 136 20.17 10.10 18.29
C LYS A 136 21.52 9.75 17.65
N PRO A 137 22.28 10.73 17.12
CA PRO A 137 23.52 10.44 16.38
C PRO A 137 24.56 9.57 17.11
N ASN A 138 24.52 9.53 18.45
CA ASN A 138 25.49 8.82 19.28
C ASN A 138 24.90 7.73 20.18
N GLY A 139 23.66 7.30 19.96
CA GLY A 139 23.09 6.19 20.73
C GLY A 139 21.60 5.96 20.50
N SER A 140 21.11 4.84 21.04
CA SER A 140 19.72 4.44 20.99
C SER A 140 19.22 4.10 22.40
N LEU A 141 17.93 4.37 22.65
CA LEU A 141 17.24 4.00 23.89
C LEU A 141 15.98 3.21 23.52
N CYS A 142 15.91 1.97 24.01
CA CYS A 142 14.73 1.11 23.84
C CYS A 142 13.78 1.29 25.03
N LEU A 143 12.50 1.47 24.73
CA LEU A 143 11.41 1.63 25.67
C LEU A 143 10.34 0.59 25.33
N TRP A 144 9.93 -0.23 26.28
CA TRP A 144 8.92 -1.28 26.08
C TRP A 144 7.59 -0.89 26.73
N VAL A 145 6.49 -1.02 26.01
CA VAL A 145 5.14 -0.73 26.52
C VAL A 145 4.61 -1.97 27.24
N SER A 146 4.86 -2.04 28.55
CA SER A 146 4.43 -3.19 29.37
C SER A 146 2.92 -3.21 29.59
N GLU A 147 2.27 -2.05 29.64
CA GLU A 147 0.81 -1.93 29.68
C GLU A 147 0.32 -0.76 28.82
N GLY A 148 -0.84 -0.92 28.17
CA GLY A 148 -1.46 0.12 27.35
C GLY A 148 -1.04 0.10 25.87
N SER A 149 -0.64 -1.05 25.31
CA SER A 149 -0.26 -1.17 23.89
C SER A 149 -1.34 -0.66 22.93
N ASP A 150 -2.61 -0.90 23.25
CA ASP A 150 -3.76 -0.48 22.43
C ASP A 150 -3.84 1.05 22.32
N VAL A 151 -3.54 1.76 23.41
CA VAL A 151 -3.48 3.23 23.45
C VAL A 151 -2.47 3.76 22.44
N LEU A 152 -1.30 3.12 22.37
CA LEU A 152 -0.26 3.49 21.42
C LEU A 152 -0.67 3.15 19.99
N LEU A 153 -1.22 1.95 19.74
CA LEU A 153 -1.64 1.50 18.41
C LEU A 153 -2.74 2.39 17.82
N ASP A 154 -3.74 2.72 18.62
CA ASP A 154 -4.87 3.55 18.20
C ASP A 154 -4.43 4.97 17.85
N ALA A 155 -3.42 5.50 18.54
CA ALA A 155 -2.84 6.80 18.27
C ALA A 155 -1.96 6.83 17.01
N LEU A 156 -1.48 5.69 16.52
CA LEU A 156 -0.60 5.68 15.34
C LEU A 156 -1.41 6.00 14.06
N PRO A 157 -0.90 6.90 13.19
CA PRO A 157 -1.44 7.14 11.86
C PRO A 157 -1.39 5.88 11.02
N ASN A 158 -2.27 5.75 10.03
CA ASN A 158 -2.20 4.62 9.09
C ASN A 158 -1.06 4.84 8.06
N SER A 159 -0.18 3.85 7.90
CA SER A 159 0.99 3.88 7.00
C SER A 159 0.62 4.00 5.52
N ALA A 160 -0.50 3.35 5.15
CA ALA A 160 -0.94 3.18 3.77
C ALA A 160 -1.19 4.51 3.03
N ALA A 161 -1.32 5.62 3.76
CA ALA A 161 -1.64 6.90 3.16
C ALA A 161 -0.48 7.57 2.42
N LEU A 162 0.81 7.26 2.69
CA LEU A 162 1.92 8.06 2.15
C LEU A 162 2.76 7.34 1.08
N GLN A 163 3.08 6.06 1.27
CA GLN A 163 4.02 5.35 0.38
C GLN A 163 3.37 4.87 -0.93
N ALA A 164 2.10 4.46 -0.86
CA ALA A 164 1.39 3.98 -2.05
C ALA A 164 1.01 5.12 -3.02
N ARG A 165 1.06 6.39 -2.59
CA ARG A 165 0.64 7.55 -3.41
C ARG A 165 1.39 7.66 -4.73
N HIS A 166 2.68 7.31 -4.75
CA HIS A 166 3.52 7.38 -5.93
C HIS A 166 3.56 6.07 -6.74
N LEU A 167 2.77 5.06 -6.34
CA LEU A 167 2.69 3.82 -7.10
C LEU A 167 2.12 4.13 -8.48
N ALA A 168 2.94 3.92 -9.50
CA ALA A 168 2.59 4.07 -10.89
C ALA A 168 1.74 2.88 -11.34
N LEU A 169 0.52 3.17 -11.80
CA LEU A 169 -0.47 2.20 -12.24
C LEU A 169 -0.69 2.34 -13.74
N PRO A 170 -0.52 1.26 -14.52
CA PRO A 170 -0.87 1.26 -15.94
C PRO A 170 -2.39 1.29 -16.08
N VAL A 171 -2.85 2.22 -16.90
CA VAL A 171 -4.24 2.46 -17.26
C VAL A 171 -4.43 2.12 -18.73
N TRP A 172 -5.53 1.46 -19.03
CA TRP A 172 -5.99 1.19 -20.39
C TRP A 172 -7.35 1.84 -20.64
N LEU A 173 -7.58 2.27 -21.87
CA LEU A 173 -8.83 2.87 -22.30
C LEU A 173 -9.50 1.97 -23.32
N SER A 174 -10.39 1.11 -22.83
CA SER A 174 -11.01 0.05 -23.61
C SER A 174 -12.25 0.57 -24.33
N LEU A 175 -12.31 0.36 -25.64
CA LEU A 175 -13.47 0.66 -26.49
C LEU A 175 -14.51 -0.44 -26.52
N GLY A 176 -14.09 -1.65 -26.14
CA GLY A 176 -14.95 -2.82 -26.13
C GLY A 176 -14.16 -4.08 -25.84
N ARG A 177 -14.91 -5.17 -25.71
CA ARG A 177 -14.39 -6.51 -25.48
C ARG A 177 -15.20 -7.56 -26.21
N THR A 178 -14.59 -8.72 -26.41
CA THR A 178 -15.26 -9.93 -26.86
C THR A 178 -14.60 -11.15 -26.26
N HIS A 179 -15.31 -12.28 -26.21
CA HIS A 179 -14.75 -13.56 -25.83
C HIS A 179 -14.67 -14.49 -27.04
N LEU A 180 -13.47 -15.00 -27.31
CA LEU A 180 -13.26 -16.07 -28.28
C LEU A 180 -12.91 -17.36 -27.57
N THR A 181 -13.24 -18.50 -28.15
CA THR A 181 -12.65 -19.77 -27.74
C THR A 181 -11.17 -19.81 -28.11
N LEU A 182 -10.38 -20.64 -27.41
CA LEU A 182 -8.98 -20.83 -27.75
C LEU A 182 -8.78 -21.31 -29.21
N SER A 183 -9.72 -22.11 -29.74
CA SER A 183 -9.70 -22.53 -31.15
C SER A 183 -9.86 -21.34 -32.10
N GLU A 184 -10.84 -20.47 -31.88
CA GLU A 184 -11.09 -19.28 -32.71
C GLU A 184 -9.92 -18.30 -32.61
N PHE A 185 -9.40 -18.10 -31.40
CA PHE A 185 -8.22 -17.28 -31.16
C PHE A 185 -6.99 -17.77 -31.94
N ASN A 186 -6.74 -19.08 -31.96
CA ASN A 186 -5.62 -19.66 -32.70
C ASN A 186 -5.78 -19.58 -34.22
N SER A 187 -7.00 -19.40 -34.71
CA SER A 187 -7.29 -19.23 -36.14
C SER A 187 -7.30 -17.77 -36.61
N LEU A 188 -7.06 -16.80 -35.72
CA LEU A 188 -7.04 -15.39 -36.09
C LEU A 188 -5.89 -15.07 -37.05
N GLU A 189 -6.22 -14.43 -38.16
CA GLU A 189 -5.28 -13.98 -39.19
C GLU A 189 -5.35 -12.46 -39.41
N LEU A 190 -4.34 -11.94 -40.12
CA LEU A 190 -4.34 -10.53 -40.52
C LEU A 190 -5.49 -10.26 -41.49
N GLY A 191 -6.22 -9.18 -41.25
CA GLY A 191 -7.38 -8.79 -42.03
C GLY A 191 -8.72 -9.33 -41.51
N ASP A 192 -8.71 -10.24 -40.51
CA ASP A 192 -9.93 -10.69 -39.86
C ASP A 192 -10.66 -9.54 -39.20
N VAL A 193 -12.00 -9.60 -39.25
CA VAL A 193 -12.87 -8.62 -38.59
C VAL A 193 -13.49 -9.25 -37.35
N ILE A 194 -13.22 -8.64 -36.21
CA ILE A 194 -13.72 -9.07 -34.90
C ILE A 194 -14.78 -8.08 -34.43
N PHE A 195 -15.96 -8.58 -34.06
CA PHE A 195 -17.04 -7.76 -33.52
C PHE A 195 -16.98 -7.71 -32.00
N PHE A 196 -17.54 -6.65 -31.40
CA PHE A 196 -17.61 -6.51 -29.95
C PHE A 196 -18.85 -7.22 -29.40
N ASP A 197 -18.69 -8.01 -28.34
CA ASP A 197 -19.83 -8.46 -27.53
C ASP A 197 -20.34 -7.27 -26.70
N ASP A 198 -19.40 -6.53 -26.10
CA ASP A 198 -19.64 -5.27 -25.41
C ASP A 198 -18.88 -4.14 -26.12
N GLY A 199 -19.60 -3.37 -26.93
CA GLY A 199 -19.05 -2.21 -27.65
C GLY A 199 -19.47 -0.88 -27.02
N TYR A 200 -18.52 -0.14 -26.44
CA TYR A 200 -18.76 1.19 -25.86
C TYR A 200 -18.62 2.30 -26.91
N ILE A 201 -17.77 2.07 -27.92
CA ILE A 201 -17.45 3.05 -28.96
C ILE A 201 -18.68 3.48 -29.79
N ALA A 202 -19.71 2.64 -29.92
CA ALA A 202 -20.95 3.00 -30.60
C ALA A 202 -21.65 4.23 -29.98
N LYS A 203 -21.43 4.48 -28.68
CA LYS A 203 -21.95 5.63 -27.94
C LYS A 203 -20.88 6.71 -27.71
N GLN A 204 -19.75 6.63 -28.41
CA GLN A 204 -18.54 7.42 -28.14
C GLN A 204 -18.07 7.28 -26.68
N GLN A 205 -18.21 6.07 -26.13
CA GLN A 205 -17.80 5.77 -24.76
C GLN A 205 -16.59 4.85 -24.75
N ALA A 206 -15.85 4.89 -23.64
CA ALA A 206 -14.76 3.97 -23.34
C ALA A 206 -14.78 3.62 -21.85
N ILE A 207 -14.14 2.51 -21.49
CA ILE A 207 -13.96 2.07 -20.12
C ILE A 207 -12.53 2.34 -19.68
N PHE A 208 -12.40 3.06 -18.57
CA PHE A 208 -11.13 3.29 -17.88
C PHE A 208 -10.78 2.08 -17.03
N GLN A 209 -9.76 1.35 -17.46
CA GLN A 209 -9.31 0.13 -16.82
C GLN A 209 -8.00 0.36 -16.07
N VAL A 210 -7.91 -0.16 -14.85
CA VAL A 210 -6.66 -0.19 -14.07
C VAL A 210 -6.39 -1.62 -13.67
N SER A 211 -5.21 -2.15 -14.02
CA SER A 211 -4.86 -3.55 -13.73
C SER A 211 -5.93 -4.56 -14.19
N ASN A 212 -6.51 -4.33 -15.38
CA ASN A 212 -7.60 -5.10 -15.99
C ASN A 212 -8.94 -5.08 -15.22
N GLN A 213 -9.12 -4.16 -14.29
CA GLN A 213 -10.42 -3.92 -13.65
C GLN A 213 -11.07 -2.69 -14.26
N ASN A 214 -12.34 -2.82 -14.64
CA ASN A 214 -13.14 -1.69 -15.07
C ASN A 214 -13.46 -0.81 -13.86
N LEU A 215 -13.07 0.46 -13.91
CA LEU A 215 -13.29 1.39 -12.80
C LEU A 215 -14.28 2.51 -13.14
N TRP A 216 -14.17 3.08 -14.33
CA TRP A 216 -14.99 4.22 -14.75
C TRP A 216 -15.46 4.09 -16.18
N ARG A 217 -16.69 4.53 -16.42
CA ARG A 217 -17.21 4.80 -17.75
C ARG A 217 -16.87 6.22 -18.15
N CYS A 218 -16.43 6.38 -19.39
CA CYS A 218 -15.91 7.64 -19.90
C CYS A 218 -16.59 8.04 -21.20
N GLN A 219 -16.76 9.35 -21.40
CA GLN A 219 -17.14 9.94 -22.68
C GLN A 219 -15.88 10.34 -23.44
N LEU A 220 -15.84 10.01 -24.73
CA LEU A 220 -14.73 10.24 -25.63
C LEU A 220 -15.03 11.43 -26.56
N ASP A 221 -14.10 12.37 -26.69
CA ASP A 221 -14.17 13.49 -27.63
C ASP A 221 -12.79 13.74 -28.26
N ASP A 222 -12.60 13.30 -29.51
CA ASP A 222 -11.39 13.37 -30.35
C ASP A 222 -10.06 12.97 -29.68
N GLN A 223 -9.54 13.82 -28.79
CA GLN A 223 -8.30 13.62 -28.02
C GLN A 223 -8.50 13.74 -26.50
N THR A 224 -9.73 13.85 -26.04
CA THR A 224 -10.07 14.02 -24.62
C THR A 224 -11.00 12.92 -24.14
N LEU A 225 -10.86 12.58 -22.86
CA LEU A 225 -11.64 11.56 -22.20
C LEU A 225 -12.21 12.11 -20.89
N HIS A 226 -13.53 12.18 -20.80
CA HIS A 226 -14.24 12.68 -19.64
C HIS A 226 -14.72 11.50 -18.77
N ILE A 227 -14.31 11.46 -17.51
CA ILE A 227 -14.83 10.50 -16.53
C ILE A 227 -16.30 10.82 -16.25
N MET A 228 -17.19 9.84 -16.41
CA MET A 228 -18.64 10.02 -16.23
C MET A 228 -19.11 9.45 -14.90
N GLU A 229 -18.98 8.13 -14.71
CA GLU A 229 -19.46 7.45 -13.52
C GLU A 229 -18.67 6.15 -13.29
N LYS A 230 -18.78 5.59 -12.09
CA LYS A 230 -18.09 4.34 -11.76
C LYS A 230 -18.71 3.20 -12.56
N GLU A 231 -17.86 2.34 -13.12
CA GLU A 231 -18.34 1.12 -13.75
C GLU A 231 -18.81 0.17 -12.66
N THR A 232 -20.08 -0.23 -12.73
CA THR A 232 -20.58 -1.31 -11.90
C THR A 232 -20.15 -2.62 -12.52
N ASN A 233 -19.14 -3.27 -11.92
CA ASN A 233 -18.79 -4.65 -12.25
C ASN A 233 -19.97 -5.55 -11.88
N MET A 234 -20.90 -5.75 -12.82
CA MET A 234 -21.78 -6.90 -12.78
C MET A 234 -20.89 -8.06 -13.20
N ASN A 235 -20.32 -8.75 -12.20
CA ASN A 235 -19.65 -10.02 -12.46
C ASN A 235 -20.71 -10.94 -13.07
N ASP A 236 -20.62 -11.19 -14.36
CA ASP A 236 -21.34 -12.29 -14.96
C ASP A 236 -20.87 -13.55 -14.25
N VAL A 237 -21.79 -14.13 -13.49
CA VAL A 237 -21.64 -15.43 -12.85
C VAL A 237 -21.62 -16.43 -13.99
N ASN A 238 -20.43 -16.70 -14.54
CA ASN A 238 -20.25 -17.79 -15.47
C ASN A 238 -20.43 -19.10 -14.70
N THR A 239 -21.58 -19.72 -14.94
CA THR A 239 -21.90 -21.09 -14.54
C THR A 239 -20.75 -21.98 -14.97
N SER A 240 -20.08 -22.62 -14.01
CA SER A 240 -18.98 -23.55 -14.28
C SER A 240 -19.55 -24.82 -14.92
N GLU A 241 -19.69 -24.81 -16.24
CA GLU A 241 -19.78 -26.04 -17.01
C GLU A 241 -18.39 -26.70 -16.99
N MET A 242 -18.35 -28.03 -16.81
CA MET A 242 -17.08 -28.75 -16.80
C MET A 242 -16.49 -28.76 -18.21
N LEU A 243 -15.54 -27.86 -18.46
CA LEU A 243 -14.74 -27.82 -19.69
C LEU A 243 -13.85 -29.07 -19.73
N THR A 244 -14.19 -30.02 -20.61
CA THR A 244 -13.39 -31.23 -20.86
C THR A 244 -12.35 -31.05 -21.96
N ASP A 245 -12.50 -30.00 -22.78
CA ASP A 245 -11.61 -29.67 -23.90
C ASP A 245 -10.99 -28.28 -23.69
N HIS A 246 -9.65 -28.23 -23.69
CA HIS A 246 -8.90 -26.98 -23.54
C HIS A 246 -9.11 -26.01 -24.71
N GLN A 247 -9.52 -26.48 -25.88
CA GLN A 247 -9.83 -25.62 -27.03
C GLN A 247 -11.06 -24.72 -26.81
N GLN A 248 -11.90 -25.05 -25.83
CA GLN A 248 -13.09 -24.28 -25.45
C GLN A 248 -12.83 -23.24 -24.36
N LEU A 249 -11.58 -23.10 -23.90
CA LEU A 249 -11.24 -22.10 -22.89
C LEU A 249 -11.54 -20.70 -23.44
N PRO A 250 -12.29 -19.86 -22.71
CA PRO A 250 -12.57 -18.49 -23.15
C PRO A 250 -11.31 -17.63 -23.05
N VAL A 251 -11.04 -16.89 -24.11
CA VAL A 251 -9.99 -15.87 -24.20
C VAL A 251 -10.70 -14.52 -24.32
N GLU A 252 -10.53 -13.65 -23.33
CA GLU A 252 -11.04 -12.30 -23.40
C GLU A 252 -10.12 -11.44 -24.26
N LEU A 253 -10.68 -10.83 -25.31
CA LEU A 253 -10.03 -9.82 -26.11
C LEU A 253 -10.54 -8.44 -25.71
N THR A 254 -9.62 -7.51 -25.46
CA THR A 254 -9.93 -6.10 -25.22
C THR A 254 -9.24 -5.23 -26.27
N PHE A 255 -9.94 -4.18 -26.70
CA PHE A 255 -9.48 -3.28 -27.75
C PHE A 255 -9.34 -1.87 -27.18
N ASP A 256 -8.12 -1.33 -27.17
CA ASP A 256 -7.79 -0.14 -26.40
C ASP A 256 -7.27 1.00 -27.30
N ILE A 257 -7.81 2.21 -27.13
CA ILE A 257 -7.38 3.41 -27.87
C ILE A 257 -6.10 4.03 -27.31
N GLY A 258 -5.61 3.55 -26.18
CA GLY A 258 -4.39 4.05 -25.59
C GLY A 258 -4.12 3.47 -24.22
N HIS A 259 -2.90 3.73 -23.76
CA HIS A 259 -2.48 3.45 -22.41
C HIS A 259 -1.81 4.70 -21.81
N GLN A 260 -1.92 4.83 -20.50
CA GLN A 260 -1.24 5.86 -19.74
C GLN A 260 -0.83 5.30 -18.40
N THR A 261 0.15 5.92 -17.76
CA THR A 261 0.51 5.61 -16.38
C THR A 261 0.04 6.76 -15.49
N ILE A 262 -0.73 6.44 -14.46
CA ILE A 262 -1.13 7.40 -13.43
C ILE A 262 -0.64 6.95 -12.06
N THR A 263 -0.54 7.86 -11.11
CA THR A 263 -0.23 7.49 -9.72
C THR A 263 -1.50 7.06 -8.97
N LEU A 264 -1.35 6.29 -7.90
CA LEU A 264 -2.48 5.98 -7.01
C LEU A 264 -3.12 7.25 -6.43
N GLU A 265 -2.33 8.30 -6.18
CA GLU A 265 -2.87 9.60 -5.76
C GLU A 265 -3.78 10.23 -6.82
N GLN A 266 -3.36 10.22 -8.10
CA GLN A 266 -4.20 10.69 -9.21
C GLN A 266 -5.46 9.83 -9.35
N LEU A 267 -5.35 8.51 -9.22
CA LEU A 267 -6.49 7.59 -9.25
C LEU A 267 -7.52 7.93 -8.16
N ASN A 268 -7.07 8.24 -6.94
CA ASN A 268 -7.93 8.62 -5.82
C ASN A 268 -8.62 9.97 -6.01
N GLN A 269 -8.09 10.83 -6.88
CA GLN A 269 -8.67 12.13 -7.21
C GLN A 269 -9.68 12.05 -8.36
N LEU A 270 -9.78 10.91 -9.06
CA LEU A 270 -10.73 10.76 -10.16
C LEU A 270 -12.16 10.80 -9.66
N GLN A 271 -12.94 11.64 -10.32
CA GLN A 271 -14.36 11.84 -10.07
C GLN A 271 -15.06 12.23 -11.38
N PRO A 272 -16.39 12.11 -11.44
CA PRO A 272 -17.17 12.61 -12.58
C PRO A 272 -16.78 14.04 -12.96
N GLY A 273 -16.54 14.26 -14.25
CA GLY A 273 -16.09 15.54 -14.81
C GLY A 273 -14.57 15.70 -14.92
N TYR A 274 -13.78 14.76 -14.40
CA TYR A 274 -12.32 14.75 -14.62
C TYR A 274 -12.01 14.48 -16.10
N VAL A 275 -11.03 15.20 -16.67
CA VAL A 275 -10.66 15.11 -18.09
C VAL A 275 -9.22 14.61 -18.24
N PHE A 276 -9.02 13.61 -19.09
CA PHE A 276 -7.71 13.15 -19.55
C PHE A 276 -7.47 13.58 -20.99
N GLU A 277 -6.23 13.97 -21.28
CA GLU A 277 -5.75 14.10 -22.65
C GLU A 277 -5.17 12.75 -23.11
N LEU A 278 -5.58 12.30 -24.29
CA LEU A 278 -5.11 11.07 -24.88
C LEU A 278 -3.76 11.29 -25.57
N ASN A 279 -2.85 10.33 -25.42
CA ASN A 279 -1.56 10.35 -26.11
C ASN A 279 -1.69 10.18 -27.63
N GLN A 280 -2.87 9.77 -28.10
CA GLN A 280 -3.18 9.61 -29.51
C GLN A 280 -4.66 9.89 -29.79
N PRO A 281 -4.99 10.40 -30.99
CA PRO A 281 -6.37 10.52 -31.42
C PRO A 281 -7.01 9.14 -31.60
N VAL A 282 -8.32 9.09 -31.41
CA VAL A 282 -9.16 7.87 -31.52
C VAL A 282 -9.09 7.24 -32.91
N SER A 283 -8.67 7.99 -33.93
CA SER A 283 -8.54 7.54 -35.32
C SER A 283 -7.29 6.70 -35.61
N LYS A 284 -6.39 6.48 -34.62
CA LYS A 284 -5.23 5.60 -34.79
C LYS A 284 -5.60 4.12 -34.62
N PRO A 285 -4.75 3.19 -35.09
CA PRO A 285 -4.87 1.79 -34.73
C PRO A 285 -5.03 1.61 -33.22
N VAL A 286 -5.99 0.77 -32.83
CA VAL A 286 -6.28 0.41 -31.45
C VAL A 286 -5.46 -0.81 -31.08
N THR A 287 -4.95 -0.82 -29.86
CA THR A 287 -4.16 -1.93 -29.32
C THR A 287 -5.08 -3.12 -29.02
N LEU A 288 -4.70 -4.30 -29.52
CA LEU A 288 -5.37 -5.56 -29.22
C LEU A 288 -4.67 -6.24 -28.04
N ARG A 289 -5.41 -6.51 -26.96
CA ARG A 289 -4.93 -7.32 -25.82
C ARG A 289 -5.75 -8.59 -25.67
N ALA A 290 -5.09 -9.70 -25.35
CA ALA A 290 -5.70 -10.95 -24.94
C ALA A 290 -5.37 -11.24 -23.47
N ASN A 291 -6.39 -11.40 -22.63
CA ASN A 291 -6.26 -11.60 -21.17
C ASN A 291 -5.27 -10.59 -20.54
N GLY A 292 -5.29 -9.34 -21.01
CA GLY A 292 -4.44 -8.25 -20.53
C GLY A 292 -3.04 -8.15 -21.15
N LYS A 293 -2.61 -9.08 -22.01
CA LYS A 293 -1.33 -9.00 -22.73
C LYS A 293 -1.54 -8.40 -24.12
N ILE A 294 -0.71 -7.42 -24.51
CA ILE A 294 -0.70 -6.89 -25.88
C ILE A 294 -0.30 -8.01 -26.85
N ILE A 295 -1.14 -8.22 -27.86
CA ILE A 295 -0.90 -9.22 -28.90
C ILE A 295 -0.89 -8.61 -30.30
N GLY A 296 -1.24 -7.33 -30.48
CA GLY A 296 -1.21 -6.73 -31.81
C GLY A 296 -1.89 -5.37 -31.90
N GLU A 297 -2.13 -4.96 -33.15
CA GLU A 297 -2.85 -3.74 -33.49
C GLU A 297 -4.00 -4.06 -34.43
N CYS A 298 -5.04 -3.23 -34.36
CA CYS A 298 -6.21 -3.35 -35.21
C CYS A 298 -6.77 -1.97 -35.52
N GLU A 299 -7.61 -1.86 -36.54
CA GLU A 299 -8.29 -0.60 -36.87
C GLU A 299 -9.79 -0.74 -36.70
N LEU A 300 -10.45 0.31 -36.24
CA LEU A 300 -11.91 0.35 -36.16
C LEU A 300 -12.52 0.29 -37.56
N VAL A 301 -13.48 -0.61 -37.75
CA VAL A 301 -14.24 -0.77 -39.00
C VAL A 301 -15.74 -0.81 -38.70
N ASN A 302 -16.54 -0.33 -39.64
CA ASN A 302 -17.99 -0.46 -39.61
C ASN A 302 -18.43 -1.35 -40.78
N VAL A 303 -19.07 -2.48 -40.47
CA VAL A 303 -19.57 -3.45 -41.45
C VAL A 303 -21.07 -3.57 -41.27
N ASN A 304 -21.85 -3.05 -42.23
CA ASN A 304 -23.32 -3.12 -42.21
C ASN A 304 -23.93 -2.63 -40.89
N GLU A 305 -23.53 -1.45 -40.43
CA GLU A 305 -23.96 -0.83 -39.15
C GLU A 305 -23.45 -1.53 -37.87
N HIS A 306 -22.59 -2.55 -38.00
CA HIS A 306 -21.93 -3.20 -36.87
C HIS A 306 -20.49 -2.73 -36.77
N LEU A 307 -20.14 -2.12 -35.63
CA LEU A 307 -18.76 -1.76 -35.32
C LEU A 307 -17.98 -3.00 -34.93
N GLY A 308 -16.77 -3.10 -35.47
CA GLY A 308 -15.79 -4.09 -35.11
C GLY A 308 -14.38 -3.53 -35.27
N VAL A 309 -13.40 -4.40 -35.18
CA VAL A 309 -12.01 -4.09 -35.52
C VAL A 309 -11.51 -5.03 -36.59
N ARG A 310 -10.66 -4.53 -37.48
CA ARG A 310 -9.89 -5.34 -38.43
C ARG A 310 -8.48 -5.53 -37.90
N VAL A 311 -8.04 -6.77 -37.81
CA VAL A 311 -6.68 -7.12 -37.36
C VAL A 311 -5.64 -6.61 -38.36
N LEU A 312 -4.70 -5.80 -37.88
CA LEU A 312 -3.60 -5.24 -38.68
C LEU A 312 -2.27 -5.95 -38.42
N GLU A 313 -2.03 -6.31 -37.16
CA GLU A 313 -0.83 -7.02 -36.72
C GLU A 313 -1.20 -8.02 -35.62
N LEU A 314 -0.52 -9.17 -35.61
CA LEU A 314 -0.59 -10.16 -34.53
C LEU A 314 0.82 -10.63 -34.15
N PHE A 315 1.03 -10.78 -32.85
CA PHE A 315 2.19 -11.32 -32.16
C PHE A 315 3.55 -10.65 -32.43
N GLY A 316 3.57 -9.45 -33.01
CA GLY A 316 4.80 -8.76 -33.36
C GLY A 316 5.50 -9.50 -34.49
N GLY A 317 5.46 -8.96 -35.71
CA GLY A 317 6.11 -9.58 -36.86
C GLY A 317 7.65 -9.55 -36.77
N THR A 318 8.25 -10.42 -35.94
CA THR A 318 9.67 -10.79 -36.05
C THR A 318 9.85 -12.28 -35.75
N GLN A 319 9.64 -13.10 -36.78
CA GLN A 319 10.46 -14.29 -36.93
C GLN A 319 11.89 -13.83 -37.25
N GLU A 320 12.86 -14.13 -36.39
CA GLU A 320 14.24 -14.30 -36.82
C GLU A 320 14.59 -15.80 -36.66
N PRO A 321 14.75 -16.54 -37.77
CA PRO A 321 15.16 -17.93 -37.75
C PRO A 321 16.69 -18.06 -37.69
N ALA A 322 17.13 -19.04 -36.88
CA ALA A 322 18.45 -19.67 -36.79
C ALA A 322 19.64 -18.86 -36.24
#